data_AF-A0A4R0RUW0-F1
#
_entry.id   AF-A0A4R0RUW0-F1
#
_cell.length_a   1.000
_cell.length_b   1.000
_cell.length_c   1.000
_cell.angle_alpha   90.00
_cell.angle_beta   90.00
_cell.angle_gamma   90.00
#
_symmetry.space_group_name_H-M   'P 1'
#
loop_
_entity.id
_entity.type
_entity.pdbx_description
1 polymer ?
#
loop_
_entity_poly.entity_id
_entity_poly.type
_entity_poly.pdbx_seq_one_letter_code
_entity_poly.pdbx_strand_id
1 'polypeptide(L)'
;MNTSPDDTSSPQFSLFKDCLAKRLIARGGILEASSTSASGEDDKEDLDDFTLYLTSEVWSSLPQKVHSATYETRHDVPALGDGPGFTLDTILSPVFVDTLASIGVMDAADVAGRLLSKVVEDYMAEACAPPPVWSKTRTTECEICEREVPLTYHHLIPREVHAKVLKKKWHPESMLNSVAWLCRPCHSAVHHVASNEELAKSLYTVELLLEREDIQRWRKYATKQRFGVKRG
;
A
#
# COMPACT_ATOMS: atom_id res chain seq x y z
N MET A 1 -30.64 -1.22 -5.60
CA MET A 1 -29.33 -1.51 -4.99
C MET A 1 -28.30 -1.09 -6.02
N ASN A 2 -27.70 0.10 -5.86
CA ASN A 2 -26.70 0.62 -6.79
C ASN A 2 -25.35 -0.04 -6.47
N THR A 3 -25.06 -1.17 -7.10
CA THR A 3 -23.69 -1.62 -7.30
C THR A 3 -23.06 -0.68 -8.32
N SER A 4 -22.18 0.20 -7.86
CA SER A 4 -21.45 1.12 -8.75
C SER A 4 -20.54 0.28 -9.66
N PRO A 5 -20.65 0.39 -11.00
CA PRO A 5 -20.09 -0.60 -11.93
C PRO A 5 -18.57 -0.48 -12.19
N ASP A 6 -17.79 0.10 -11.27
CA ASP A 6 -16.39 0.49 -11.55
C ASP A 6 -15.40 0.17 -10.41
N ASP A 7 -15.73 -0.80 -9.54
CA ASP A 7 -14.92 -1.15 -8.36
C ASP A 7 -13.81 -2.19 -8.66
N THR A 8 -13.86 -2.83 -9.83
CA THR A 8 -12.83 -3.80 -10.26
C THR A 8 -11.52 -3.16 -10.72
N SER A 9 -11.50 -1.84 -10.86
CA SER A 9 -10.30 -1.03 -11.16
C SER A 9 -9.65 -0.46 -9.89
N SER A 10 -10.22 -0.73 -8.71
CA SER A 10 -9.70 -0.19 -7.46
C SER A 10 -8.35 -0.85 -7.07
N PRO A 11 -7.43 -0.12 -6.41
CA PRO A 11 -6.23 -0.72 -5.83
C PRO A 11 -6.55 -1.85 -4.86
N GLN A 12 -7.68 -1.75 -4.14
CA GLN A 12 -8.18 -2.75 -3.21
C GLN A 12 -8.59 -4.05 -3.91
N PHE A 13 -9.26 -3.96 -5.07
CA PHE A 13 -9.60 -5.11 -5.88
C PHE A 13 -8.33 -5.83 -6.37
N SER A 14 -7.36 -5.07 -6.90
CA SER A 14 -6.07 -5.63 -7.35
C SER A 14 -5.33 -6.31 -6.22
N LEU A 15 -5.28 -5.70 -5.03
CA LEU A 15 -4.66 -6.29 -3.85
C LEU A 15 -5.34 -7.58 -3.39
N PHE A 16 -6.67 -7.62 -3.43
CA PHE A 16 -7.43 -8.83 -3.12
C PHE A 16 -7.17 -9.94 -4.14
N LYS A 17 -7.15 -9.61 -5.44
CA LYS A 17 -6.78 -10.52 -6.53
C LYS A 17 -5.40 -11.12 -6.27
N ASP A 18 -4.42 -10.29 -5.92
CA ASP A 18 -3.06 -10.74 -5.62
C ASP A 18 -3.02 -11.69 -4.41
N CYS A 19 -3.81 -11.41 -3.36
CA CYS A 19 -3.93 -12.30 -2.20
C CYS A 19 -4.54 -13.66 -2.59
N LEU A 20 -5.56 -13.66 -3.45
CA LEU A 20 -6.16 -14.89 -3.98
C LEU A 20 -5.15 -15.68 -4.81
N ALA A 21 -4.47 -15.04 -5.76
CA ALA A 21 -3.43 -15.65 -6.58
C ALA A 21 -2.32 -16.27 -5.72
N LYS A 22 -1.76 -15.52 -4.76
CA LYS A 22 -0.73 -16.00 -3.82
C LYS A 22 -1.18 -17.27 -3.10
N ARG A 23 -2.44 -17.33 -2.65
CA ARG A 23 -2.99 -18.49 -1.94
C ARG A 23 -3.28 -19.69 -2.84
N LEU A 24 -3.75 -19.45 -4.07
CA LEU A 24 -3.95 -20.50 -5.07
C LEU A 24 -2.61 -21.14 -5.46
N ILE A 25 -1.57 -20.34 -5.69
CA ILE A 25 -0.21 -20.80 -5.97
C ILE A 25 0.34 -21.60 -4.77
N ALA A 26 0.20 -21.09 -3.54
CA ALA A 26 0.77 -21.71 -2.33
C ALA A 26 0.11 -23.04 -1.92
N ARG A 27 -1.17 -23.28 -2.30
CA ARG A 27 -1.86 -24.56 -2.03
C ARG A 27 -1.47 -25.68 -2.99
N GLY A 28 -0.68 -25.38 -4.02
CA GLY A 28 -0.06 -26.34 -4.91
C GLY A 28 -0.82 -26.51 -6.22
N GLY A 29 -0.12 -26.29 -7.35
CA GLY A 29 -0.32 -27.03 -8.60
C GLY A 29 -1.73 -27.09 -9.21
N ILE A 30 -2.66 -26.22 -8.83
CA ILE A 30 -4.02 -26.17 -9.41
C ILE A 30 -3.98 -25.92 -10.93
N LEU A 31 -2.90 -25.29 -11.42
CA LEU A 31 -2.59 -25.16 -12.84
C LEU A 31 -1.66 -26.25 -13.38
N GLU A 32 -0.81 -26.86 -12.55
CA GLU A 32 0.07 -27.96 -13.02
C GLU A 32 -0.73 -29.20 -13.43
N ALA A 33 -1.96 -29.36 -12.94
CA ALA A 33 -2.86 -30.44 -13.36
C ALA A 33 -3.53 -30.21 -14.74
N SER A 34 -3.47 -28.99 -15.29
CA SER A 34 -4.08 -28.66 -16.60
C SER A 34 -3.07 -28.59 -17.75
N SER A 35 -1.75 -28.57 -17.51
CA SER A 35 -0.77 -28.46 -18.59
C SER A 35 0.46 -29.36 -18.40
N THR A 36 0.36 -30.59 -18.90
CA THR A 36 1.50 -31.23 -19.55
C THR A 36 1.78 -30.54 -20.90
N SER A 37 2.26 -29.30 -20.90
CA SER A 37 2.83 -28.64 -22.10
C SER A 37 3.51 -27.32 -21.74
N ALA A 38 4.69 -27.11 -22.32
CA ALA A 38 5.61 -26.02 -22.01
C ALA A 38 5.25 -24.70 -22.72
N SER A 39 4.82 -23.68 -21.96
CA SER A 39 4.88 -22.25 -22.35
C SER A 39 4.56 -21.31 -21.16
N GLY A 40 5.57 -20.94 -20.37
CA GLY A 40 5.39 -20.21 -19.11
C GLY A 40 4.97 -18.72 -19.18
N GLU A 41 4.58 -18.22 -20.36
CA GLU A 41 3.90 -16.91 -20.52
C GLU A 41 2.39 -17.10 -20.63
N ASP A 42 1.93 -18.07 -21.41
CA ASP A 42 0.51 -18.48 -21.55
C ASP A 42 -0.07 -18.92 -20.20
N ASP A 43 0.69 -19.72 -19.43
CA ASP A 43 0.27 -20.21 -18.10
C ASP A 43 0.05 -19.08 -17.08
N LYS A 44 0.70 -17.92 -17.26
CA LYS A 44 0.55 -16.76 -16.37
C LYS A 44 -0.66 -15.92 -16.75
N GLU A 45 -0.91 -15.75 -18.03
CA GLU A 45 -2.10 -15.06 -18.53
C GLU A 45 -3.36 -15.86 -18.14
N ASP A 46 -3.35 -17.18 -18.31
CA ASP A 46 -4.42 -18.07 -17.88
C ASP A 46 -4.69 -18.00 -16.36
N LEU A 47 -3.63 -17.96 -15.54
CA LEU A 47 -3.76 -17.78 -14.09
C LEU A 47 -4.35 -16.42 -13.74
N ASP A 48 -3.94 -15.36 -14.42
CA ASP A 48 -4.39 -14.01 -14.14
C ASP A 48 -5.87 -13.85 -14.48
N ASP A 49 -6.29 -14.34 -15.65
CA ASP A 49 -7.68 -14.35 -16.09
C ASP A 49 -8.56 -15.20 -15.17
N PHE A 50 -8.08 -16.38 -14.78
CA PHE A 50 -8.77 -17.24 -13.82
C PHE A 50 -8.93 -16.56 -12.46
N THR A 51 -7.87 -15.95 -11.94
CA THR A 51 -7.91 -15.25 -10.65
C THR A 51 -8.80 -14.01 -10.74
N LEU A 52 -8.77 -13.28 -11.85
CA LEU A 52 -9.64 -12.13 -12.10
C LEU A 52 -11.11 -12.53 -12.07
N TYR A 53 -11.47 -13.62 -12.77
CA TYR A 53 -12.82 -14.17 -12.76
C TYR A 53 -13.28 -14.52 -11.34
N LEU A 54 -12.52 -15.35 -10.63
CA LEU A 54 -12.84 -15.75 -9.25
C LEU A 54 -12.92 -14.55 -8.29
N THR A 55 -12.05 -13.57 -8.49
CA THR A 55 -12.06 -12.34 -7.68
C THR A 55 -13.35 -11.56 -7.92
N SER A 56 -13.78 -11.40 -9.18
CA SER A 56 -15.02 -10.67 -9.49
C SER A 56 -16.27 -11.30 -8.88
N GLU A 57 -16.35 -12.63 -8.85
CA GLU A 57 -17.44 -13.40 -8.25
C GLU A 57 -17.54 -13.14 -6.73
N VAL A 58 -16.39 -13.20 -6.03
CA VAL A 58 -16.34 -13.01 -4.57
C VAL A 58 -16.47 -11.54 -4.19
N TRP A 59 -15.79 -10.65 -4.92
CA TRP A 59 -15.65 -9.24 -4.56
C TRP A 59 -17.00 -8.54 -4.46
N SER A 60 -17.92 -8.82 -5.38
CA SER A 60 -19.27 -8.25 -5.40
C SER A 60 -20.10 -8.57 -4.15
N SER A 61 -19.76 -9.68 -3.47
CA SER A 61 -20.45 -10.16 -2.27
C SER A 61 -19.81 -9.65 -0.97
N LEU A 62 -18.65 -8.98 -1.05
CA LEU A 62 -17.98 -8.41 0.12
C LEU A 62 -18.64 -7.08 0.54
N PRO A 63 -18.69 -6.78 1.85
CA PRO A 63 -19.21 -5.50 2.34
C PRO A 63 -18.37 -4.30 1.85
N GLN A 64 -19.01 -3.13 1.65
CA GLN A 64 -18.33 -1.89 1.22
C GLN A 64 -17.15 -1.47 2.13
N LYS A 65 -17.21 -1.82 3.41
CA LYS A 65 -16.12 -1.56 4.37
C LYS A 65 -14.84 -2.33 4.04
N VAL A 66 -14.97 -3.50 3.41
CA VAL A 66 -13.85 -4.32 2.92
C VAL A 66 -13.30 -3.72 1.63
N HIS A 67 -14.16 -3.24 0.73
CA HIS A 67 -13.75 -2.56 -0.51
C HIS A 67 -12.98 -1.25 -0.27
N SER A 68 -13.23 -0.60 0.86
CA SER A 68 -12.58 0.65 1.28
C SER A 68 -11.59 0.46 2.43
N ALA A 69 -11.13 -0.78 2.65
CA ALA A 69 -10.13 -1.08 3.67
C ALA A 69 -8.80 -0.40 3.33
N THR A 70 -8.26 0.32 4.30
CA THR A 70 -6.97 1.02 4.26
C THR A 70 -6.38 1.00 5.67
N TYR A 71 -5.14 1.47 5.82
CA TYR A 71 -4.59 1.76 7.14
C TYR A 71 -5.57 2.64 7.95
N GLU A 72 -6.18 3.67 7.36
CA GLU A 72 -7.02 4.64 8.10
C GLU A 72 -8.36 4.07 8.56
N THR A 73 -8.94 3.16 7.78
CA THR A 73 -10.24 2.54 8.07
C THR A 73 -10.12 1.21 8.81
N ARG A 74 -8.90 0.77 9.16
CA ARG A 74 -8.58 -0.53 9.80
C ARG A 74 -9.43 -0.86 11.04
N HIS A 75 -9.86 0.16 11.79
CA HIS A 75 -10.66 -0.02 13.00
C HIS A 75 -12.16 -0.20 12.71
N ASP A 76 -12.62 0.16 11.51
CA ASP A 76 -14.02 0.11 11.11
C ASP A 76 -14.38 -1.15 10.32
N VAL A 77 -13.38 -1.92 9.88
CA VAL A 77 -13.58 -3.12 9.05
C VAL A 77 -13.91 -4.34 9.93
N PRO A 78 -15.05 -5.01 9.70
CA PRO A 78 -15.42 -6.19 10.47
C PRO A 78 -14.51 -7.38 10.17
N ALA A 79 -14.28 -8.26 11.15
CA ALA A 79 -13.70 -9.56 10.85
C ALA A 79 -14.72 -10.45 10.12
N LEU A 80 -14.24 -11.44 9.38
CA LEU A 80 -15.10 -12.40 8.72
C LEU A 80 -15.94 -13.15 9.77
N GLY A 81 -17.26 -13.07 9.67
CA GLY A 81 -18.21 -13.63 10.65
C GLY A 81 -18.73 -12.64 11.70
N ASP A 82 -18.17 -11.43 11.81
CA ASP A 82 -18.54 -10.45 12.87
C ASP A 82 -19.84 -9.65 12.57
N GLY A 83 -20.68 -10.09 11.63
CA GLY A 83 -21.93 -9.39 11.34
C GLY A 83 -22.88 -10.10 10.37
N PRO A 84 -24.16 -9.69 10.35
CA PRO A 84 -25.13 -10.23 9.42
C PRO A 84 -24.72 -9.92 7.98
N GLY A 85 -24.62 -10.96 7.14
CA GLY A 85 -24.26 -10.84 5.73
C GLY A 85 -22.77 -10.84 5.41
N PHE A 86 -21.88 -10.91 6.41
CA PHE A 86 -20.44 -11.13 6.19
C PHE A 86 -20.02 -12.51 6.73
N THR A 87 -20.65 -13.54 6.19
CA THR A 87 -20.40 -14.95 6.54
C THR A 87 -19.97 -15.71 5.30
N LEU A 88 -19.21 -16.81 5.47
CA LEU A 88 -18.77 -17.64 4.36
C LEU A 88 -19.96 -18.12 3.51
N ASP A 89 -21.08 -18.49 4.13
CA ASP A 89 -22.27 -18.97 3.42
C ASP A 89 -22.93 -17.89 2.54
N THR A 90 -22.74 -16.62 2.88
CA THR A 90 -23.25 -15.49 2.08
C THR A 90 -22.30 -15.12 0.94
N ILE A 91 -20.99 -15.31 1.13
CA ILE A 91 -19.96 -14.89 0.17
C ILE A 91 -19.62 -16.00 -0.82
N LEU A 92 -19.65 -17.26 -0.39
CA LEU A 92 -19.39 -18.41 -1.25
C LEU A 92 -20.61 -18.67 -2.15
N SER A 93 -20.56 -18.12 -3.36
CA SER A 93 -21.47 -18.50 -4.43
C SER A 93 -21.28 -19.98 -4.80
N PRO A 94 -22.35 -20.73 -5.13
CA PRO A 94 -22.21 -22.07 -5.72
C PRO A 94 -21.29 -22.08 -6.95
N VAL A 95 -21.31 -21.02 -7.76
CA VAL A 95 -20.44 -20.85 -8.92
C VAL A 95 -18.96 -20.86 -8.53
N PHE A 96 -18.61 -20.22 -7.42
CA PHE A 96 -17.24 -20.19 -6.91
C PHE A 96 -16.79 -21.57 -6.44
N VAL A 97 -17.66 -22.29 -5.71
CA VAL A 97 -17.38 -23.64 -5.24
C VAL A 97 -17.25 -24.63 -6.40
N ASP A 98 -18.13 -24.54 -7.40
CA ASP A 98 -18.12 -25.39 -8.59
C ASP A 98 -16.88 -25.13 -9.46
N THR A 99 -16.48 -23.86 -9.59
CA THR A 99 -15.25 -23.48 -10.31
C THR A 99 -14.01 -24.07 -9.62
N LEU A 100 -13.98 -24.08 -8.28
CA LEU A 100 -12.93 -24.73 -7.50
C LEU A 100 -13.03 -26.27 -7.52
N ALA A 101 -14.21 -26.85 -7.68
CA ALA A 101 -14.37 -28.29 -7.83
C ALA A 101 -13.87 -28.76 -9.21
N SER A 102 -14.09 -27.96 -10.25
CA SER A 102 -13.66 -28.22 -11.64
C SER A 102 -12.15 -28.42 -11.77
N ILE A 103 -11.36 -27.74 -10.92
CA ILE A 103 -9.90 -27.86 -10.86
C ILE A 103 -9.41 -29.03 -9.97
N GLY A 104 -10.29 -29.95 -9.58
CA GLY A 104 -9.93 -31.18 -8.87
C GLY A 104 -9.81 -31.07 -7.35
N VAL A 105 -10.38 -30.03 -6.74
CA VAL A 105 -10.36 -29.87 -5.27
C VAL A 105 -11.39 -30.81 -4.63
N MET A 106 -10.91 -31.83 -3.89
CA MET A 106 -11.75 -32.65 -3.02
C MET A 106 -12.31 -31.81 -1.86
N ASP A 107 -13.55 -32.08 -1.44
CA ASP A 107 -14.27 -31.31 -0.42
C ASP A 107 -14.30 -29.79 -0.73
N ALA A 108 -14.63 -29.47 -1.98
CA ALA A 108 -14.54 -28.12 -2.55
C ALA A 108 -15.21 -27.04 -1.69
N ALA A 109 -16.36 -27.30 -1.07
CA ALA A 109 -17.04 -26.32 -0.22
C ALA A 109 -16.21 -25.95 1.04
N ASP A 110 -15.69 -26.95 1.75
CA ASP A 110 -14.86 -26.76 2.94
C ASP A 110 -13.50 -26.13 2.59
N VAL A 111 -12.91 -26.56 1.48
CA VAL A 111 -11.64 -26.01 0.98
C VAL A 111 -11.81 -24.57 0.50
N ALA A 112 -12.91 -24.25 -0.19
CA ALA A 112 -13.27 -22.92 -0.65
C ALA A 112 -13.51 -21.98 0.53
N GLY A 113 -14.25 -22.40 1.56
CA GLY A 113 -14.45 -21.61 2.76
C GLY A 113 -13.15 -21.30 3.51
N ARG A 114 -12.28 -22.30 3.67
CA ARG A 114 -10.94 -22.08 4.26
C ARG A 114 -10.06 -21.20 3.38
N LEU A 115 -10.16 -21.32 2.06
CA LEU A 115 -9.39 -20.50 1.10
C LEU A 115 -9.82 -19.05 1.25
N LEU A 116 -11.12 -18.79 1.08
CA LEU A 116 -11.69 -17.45 1.15
C LEU A 116 -11.41 -16.79 2.50
N SER A 117 -11.57 -17.51 3.61
CA SER A 117 -11.22 -16.98 4.94
C SER A 117 -9.79 -16.49 4.99
N LYS A 118 -8.84 -17.27 4.47
CA LYS A 118 -7.42 -16.91 4.46
C LYS A 118 -7.10 -15.78 3.49
N VAL A 119 -7.78 -15.71 2.35
CA VAL A 119 -7.63 -14.61 1.39
C VAL A 119 -8.12 -13.30 1.98
N VAL A 120 -9.29 -13.31 2.63
CA VAL A 120 -9.84 -12.12 3.31
C VAL A 120 -8.91 -11.70 4.46
N GLU A 121 -8.43 -12.64 5.28
CA GLU A 121 -7.47 -12.35 6.36
C GLU A 121 -6.18 -11.69 5.83
N ASP A 122 -5.58 -12.23 4.76
CA ASP A 122 -4.36 -11.68 4.16
C ASP A 122 -4.60 -10.32 3.53
N TYR A 123 -5.68 -10.18 2.76
CA TYR A 123 -6.08 -8.92 2.16
C TYR A 123 -6.25 -7.85 3.25
N MET A 124 -6.96 -8.17 4.32
CA MET A 124 -7.15 -7.25 5.44
C MET A 124 -5.84 -6.90 6.12
N ALA A 125 -4.96 -7.88 6.33
CA ALA A 125 -3.64 -7.65 6.90
C ALA A 125 -2.77 -6.73 6.03
N GLU A 126 -2.82 -6.87 4.70
CA GLU A 126 -2.03 -6.09 3.76
C GLU A 126 -2.64 -4.70 3.52
N ALA A 127 -3.96 -4.61 3.30
CA ALA A 127 -4.68 -3.34 3.07
C ALA A 127 -4.65 -2.42 4.30
N CYS A 128 -4.70 -2.99 5.50
CA CYS A 128 -4.65 -2.27 6.76
C CYS A 128 -3.25 -2.23 7.38
N ALA A 129 -2.22 -2.69 6.66
CA ALA A 129 -0.85 -2.62 7.14
C ALA A 129 -0.43 -1.16 7.39
N PRO A 130 0.40 -0.89 8.41
CA PRO A 130 0.99 0.43 8.55
C PRO A 130 1.84 0.76 7.32
N PRO A 131 1.96 2.06 6.97
CA PRO A 131 2.88 2.49 5.93
C PRO A 131 4.30 1.98 6.21
N PRO A 132 5.13 1.82 5.17
CA PRO A 132 6.48 1.29 5.32
C PRO A 132 7.27 2.09 6.36
N VAL A 133 8.13 1.39 7.09
CA VAL A 133 8.99 2.02 8.08
C VAL A 133 9.99 2.93 7.35
N TRP A 134 9.70 4.24 7.33
CA TRP A 134 10.45 5.26 6.60
C TRP A 134 11.95 5.34 6.97
N SER A 135 12.37 4.80 8.12
CA SER A 135 13.79 4.68 8.42
C SER A 135 14.55 3.73 7.48
N LYS A 136 13.85 2.84 6.77
CA LYS A 136 14.43 1.91 5.80
C LYS A 136 14.56 2.53 4.40
N THR A 137 14.04 3.73 4.14
CA THR A 137 14.11 4.40 2.83
C THR A 137 15.37 5.25 2.64
N ARG A 138 16.42 4.99 3.43
CA ARG A 138 17.63 5.79 3.45
C ARG A 138 18.33 5.78 2.10
N THR A 139 18.49 6.98 1.53
CA THR A 139 19.26 7.24 0.31
C THR A 139 20.75 7.42 0.62
N THR A 140 21.58 7.36 -0.42
CA THR A 140 23.02 7.69 -0.35
C THR A 140 23.26 9.20 -0.47
N GLU A 141 22.39 9.91 -1.17
CA GLU A 141 22.49 11.34 -1.47
C GLU A 141 21.42 12.16 -0.75
N CYS A 142 21.75 13.41 -0.46
CA CYS A 142 20.81 14.35 0.13
C CYS A 142 19.68 14.68 -0.85
N GLU A 143 18.43 14.44 -0.46
CA GLU A 143 17.26 14.60 -1.36
C GLU A 143 16.99 16.05 -1.84
N ILE A 144 17.58 17.06 -1.19
CA ILE A 144 17.52 18.46 -1.67
C ILE A 144 18.71 18.85 -2.57
N CYS A 145 19.95 18.49 -2.21
CA CYS A 145 21.14 19.00 -2.90
C CYS A 145 21.94 17.97 -3.69
N GLU A 146 21.48 16.71 -3.66
CA GLU A 146 22.01 15.57 -4.43
C GLU A 146 23.50 15.28 -4.17
N ARG A 147 24.00 15.74 -3.01
CA ARG A 147 25.37 15.42 -2.60
C ARG A 147 25.40 14.14 -1.78
N GLU A 148 26.36 13.28 -2.08
CA GLU A 148 26.70 12.11 -1.29
C GLU A 148 27.53 12.53 -0.06
N VAL A 149 26.82 12.85 1.03
CA VAL A 149 27.39 13.33 2.31
C VAL A 149 26.59 12.74 3.46
N PRO A 150 27.09 12.79 4.73
CA PRO A 150 26.32 12.31 5.87
C PRO A 150 24.94 12.96 5.97
N LEU A 151 23.92 12.11 5.96
CA LEU A 151 22.51 12.48 6.00
C LEU A 151 21.97 12.41 7.43
N THR A 152 20.90 13.17 7.64
CA THR A 152 20.12 13.26 8.86
C THR A 152 18.68 12.88 8.56
N TYR A 153 17.98 12.39 9.58
CA TYR A 153 16.57 12.01 9.51
C TYR A 153 15.71 13.25 9.74
N HIS A 154 15.00 13.72 8.72
CA HIS A 154 14.12 14.89 8.80
C HIS A 154 12.66 14.47 8.63
N HIS A 155 11.80 14.78 9.61
CA HIS A 155 10.36 14.55 9.48
C HIS A 155 9.73 15.63 8.61
N LEU A 156 9.14 15.23 7.48
CA LEU A 156 8.46 16.14 6.56
C LEU A 156 7.21 16.76 7.20
N ILE A 157 6.50 15.98 8.02
CA ILE A 157 5.49 16.48 8.96
C ILE A 157 6.12 16.47 10.36
N PRO A 158 6.50 17.64 10.93
CA PRO A 158 7.17 17.68 12.22
C PRO A 158 6.34 17.04 13.34
N ARG A 159 6.99 16.20 14.17
CA ARG A 159 6.32 15.45 15.25
C ARG A 159 5.54 16.33 16.22
N GLU A 160 6.04 17.53 16.48
CA GLU A 160 5.40 18.51 17.37
C GLU A 160 3.99 18.92 16.91
N VAL A 161 3.70 18.84 15.60
CA VAL A 161 2.40 19.24 15.05
C VAL A 161 1.49 18.06 14.68
N HIS A 162 1.90 16.80 14.92
CA HIS A 162 1.10 15.60 14.60
C HIS A 162 -0.31 15.65 15.19
N ALA A 163 -0.45 15.99 16.48
CA ALA A 163 -1.76 16.10 17.12
C ALA A 163 -2.65 17.16 16.46
N LYS A 164 -2.05 18.27 15.99
CA LYS A 164 -2.76 19.33 15.28
C LYS A 164 -3.16 18.89 13.86
N VAL A 165 -2.26 18.20 13.15
CA VAL A 165 -2.50 17.64 11.81
C VAL A 165 -3.71 16.72 11.82
N LEU A 166 -3.78 15.77 12.78
CA LEU A 166 -4.91 14.86 12.93
C LEU A 166 -6.19 15.60 13.32
N LYS A 167 -6.12 16.50 14.32
CA LYS A 167 -7.29 17.29 14.76
C LYS A 167 -7.87 18.16 13.65
N LYS A 168 -7.03 18.69 12.76
CA LYS A 168 -7.42 19.53 11.63
C LYS A 168 -7.67 18.75 10.34
N LYS A 169 -7.44 17.44 10.34
CA LYS A 169 -7.55 16.55 9.17
C LYS A 169 -6.75 17.07 7.97
N TRP A 170 -5.55 17.58 8.21
CA TRP A 170 -4.66 18.00 7.12
C TRP A 170 -4.13 16.79 6.36
N HIS A 171 -3.72 15.76 7.10
CA HIS A 171 -3.13 14.55 6.56
C HIS A 171 -3.62 13.32 7.33
N PRO A 172 -3.78 12.16 6.68
CA PRO A 172 -3.98 10.87 7.35
C PRO A 172 -2.82 10.49 8.28
N GLU A 173 -3.11 9.54 9.18
CA GLU A 173 -2.13 9.02 10.14
C GLU A 173 -0.93 8.37 9.44
N SER A 174 -1.15 7.67 8.32
CA SER A 174 -0.10 7.05 7.53
C SER A 174 1.02 8.00 7.09
N MET A 175 0.74 9.30 6.93
CA MET A 175 1.75 10.26 6.46
C MET A 175 2.56 10.90 7.58
N LEU A 176 2.15 10.80 8.85
CA LEU A 176 2.79 11.55 9.94
C LEU A 176 4.29 11.25 10.10
N ASN A 177 4.70 10.03 9.78
CA ASN A 177 6.09 9.59 9.91
C ASN A 177 6.87 9.64 8.59
N SER A 178 6.35 10.30 7.56
CA SER A 178 7.09 10.54 6.33
C SER A 178 8.35 11.36 6.60
N VAL A 179 9.45 10.98 5.95
CA VAL A 179 10.77 11.58 6.17
C VAL A 179 11.51 11.87 4.89
N ALA A 180 12.47 12.78 5.01
CA ALA A 180 13.51 13.03 4.03
C ALA A 180 14.90 12.83 4.66
N TRP A 181 15.83 12.35 3.85
CA TRP A 181 17.23 12.14 4.14
C TRP A 181 18.04 13.34 3.65
N LEU A 182 18.27 14.26 4.58
CA LEU A 182 18.86 15.56 4.28
C LEU A 182 20.24 15.69 4.90
N CYS A 183 21.20 16.25 4.17
CA CYS A 183 22.45 16.69 4.79
C CYS A 183 22.16 17.80 5.83
N ARG A 184 23.00 17.93 6.85
CA ARG A 184 22.78 18.89 7.95
C ARG A 184 22.50 20.34 7.48
N PRO A 185 23.21 20.91 6.49
CA PRO A 185 22.89 22.24 5.96
C PRO A 185 21.50 22.34 5.32
N CYS A 186 21.08 21.33 4.55
CA CYS A 186 19.74 21.31 3.94
C CYS A 186 18.65 21.12 4.99
N HIS A 187 18.87 20.27 5.99
CA HIS A 187 17.99 20.14 7.14
C HIS A 187 17.77 21.49 7.82
N SER A 188 18.87 22.21 8.13
CA SER A 188 18.77 23.54 8.71
C SER A 188 18.03 24.51 7.79
N ALA A 189 18.30 24.49 6.49
CA ALA A 189 17.61 25.37 5.54
C ALA A 189 16.09 25.18 5.55
N VAL A 190 15.59 23.94 5.57
CA VAL A 190 14.14 23.65 5.63
C VAL A 190 13.48 24.29 6.87
N HIS A 191 14.10 24.18 8.04
CA HIS A 191 13.56 24.81 9.27
C HIS A 191 13.76 26.33 9.35
N HIS A 192 14.58 26.93 8.47
CA HIS A 192 14.69 28.40 8.38
C HIS A 192 13.66 29.00 7.42
N VAL A 193 13.23 28.29 6.39
CA VAL A 193 12.35 28.84 5.35
C VAL A 193 10.86 28.76 5.70
N ALA A 194 10.47 27.85 6.60
CA ALA A 194 9.09 27.61 6.95
C ALA A 194 8.95 27.19 8.42
N SER A 195 7.83 27.57 9.03
CA SER A 195 7.47 27.10 10.37
C SER A 195 7.06 25.62 10.36
N ASN A 196 7.09 24.94 11.51
CA ASN A 196 6.65 23.54 11.62
C ASN A 196 5.20 23.33 11.15
N GLU A 197 4.33 24.33 11.34
CA GLU A 197 2.96 24.30 10.86
C GLU A 197 2.85 24.45 9.35
N GLU A 198 3.63 25.35 8.75
CA GLU A 198 3.69 25.54 7.30
C GLU A 198 4.27 24.30 6.61
N LEU A 199 5.32 23.71 7.18
CA LEU A 199 5.87 22.43 6.73
C LEU A 199 4.79 21.35 6.68
N ALA A 200 4.10 21.14 7.80
CA ALA A 200 3.04 20.14 7.86
C ALA A 200 1.86 20.44 6.93
N LYS A 201 1.48 21.70 6.73
CA LYS A 201 0.26 22.04 5.96
C LYS A 201 0.50 22.04 4.45
N SER A 202 1.63 22.58 4.00
CA SER A 202 1.85 22.91 2.59
C SER A 202 3.18 22.42 2.01
N LEU A 203 4.11 21.91 2.83
CA LEU A 203 5.46 21.50 2.37
C LEU A 203 5.86 20.13 2.95
N TYR A 204 4.91 19.20 2.95
CA TYR A 204 5.00 17.90 3.62
C TYR A 204 5.60 16.79 2.74
N THR A 205 6.17 17.14 1.58
CA THR A 205 6.95 16.25 0.72
C THR A 205 8.21 16.94 0.20
N VAL A 206 9.19 16.17 -0.29
CA VAL A 206 10.42 16.74 -0.87
C VAL A 206 10.10 17.53 -2.13
N GLU A 207 9.16 17.06 -2.95
CA GLU A 207 8.71 17.72 -4.17
C GLU A 207 8.16 19.12 -3.86
N LEU A 208 7.28 19.23 -2.86
CA LEU A 208 6.72 20.52 -2.42
C LEU A 208 7.81 21.46 -1.88
N LEU A 209 8.81 20.93 -1.18
CA LEU A 209 9.96 21.73 -0.75
C LEU A 209 10.76 22.24 -1.95
N LEU A 210 10.99 21.40 -2.96
CA LEU A 210 11.73 21.74 -4.18
C LEU A 210 10.99 22.70 -5.11
N GLU A 211 9.67 22.84 -4.98
CA GLU A 211 8.88 23.84 -5.70
C GLU A 211 9.11 25.27 -5.17
N ARG A 212 9.62 25.45 -3.95
CA ARG A 212 9.87 26.79 -3.39
C ARG A 212 11.12 27.46 -3.97
N GLU A 213 10.98 28.73 -4.33
CA GLU A 213 12.08 29.51 -4.92
C GLU A 213 13.29 29.69 -3.99
N ASP A 214 13.07 29.82 -2.67
CA ASP A 214 14.16 29.94 -1.70
C ASP A 214 14.94 28.63 -1.55
N ILE A 215 14.25 27.48 -1.50
CA ILE A 215 14.87 26.15 -1.52
C ILE A 215 15.59 25.88 -2.84
N GLN A 216 15.02 26.26 -3.98
CA GLN A 216 15.70 26.11 -5.29
C GLN A 216 16.99 26.93 -5.35
N ARG A 217 16.97 28.17 -4.87
CA ARG A 217 18.18 29.02 -4.77
C ARG A 217 19.20 28.39 -3.82
N TRP A 218 18.75 27.90 -2.66
CA TRP A 218 19.59 27.19 -1.71
C TRP A 218 20.23 25.95 -2.33
N ARG A 219 19.45 25.09 -3.00
CA ARG A 219 19.92 23.89 -3.71
C ARG A 219 21.04 24.22 -4.68
N LYS A 220 20.86 25.21 -5.56
CA LYS A 220 21.87 25.66 -6.53
C LYS A 220 23.20 26.05 -5.88
N TYR A 221 23.15 26.62 -4.67
CA TYR A 221 24.34 26.93 -3.87
C TYR A 221 24.90 25.68 -3.17
N ALA A 222 24.04 24.91 -2.53
CA ALA A 222 24.38 23.76 -1.69
C ALA A 222 25.07 22.64 -2.48
N THR A 223 24.61 22.35 -3.70
CA THR A 223 25.21 21.33 -4.59
C THR A 223 26.69 21.62 -4.89
N LYS A 224 27.12 22.88 -4.86
CA LYS A 224 28.52 23.28 -5.14
C LYS A 224 29.43 23.20 -3.90
N GLN A 225 28.87 22.95 -2.72
CA GLN A 225 29.65 22.97 -1.48
C GLN A 225 30.47 21.69 -1.31
N ARG A 226 31.76 21.87 -1.05
CA ARG A 226 32.68 20.76 -0.72
C ARG A 226 32.39 20.23 0.68
N PHE A 227 32.45 18.91 0.84
CA PHE A 227 32.36 18.22 2.12
C PHE A 227 33.74 17.66 2.52
N GLY A 228 34.04 17.62 3.82
CA GLY A 228 35.30 17.04 4.32
C GLY A 228 36.56 17.90 4.16
N VAL A 229 36.47 19.11 3.57
CA VAL A 229 37.62 20.02 3.43
C VAL A 229 37.73 20.88 4.69
N LYS A 230 38.78 20.66 5.50
CA LYS A 230 39.14 21.58 6.59
C LYS A 230 39.51 22.93 5.97
N ARG A 231 38.80 23.99 6.36
CA ARG A 231 39.24 25.36 6.08
C ARG A 231 40.48 25.61 6.95
N GLY A 232 41.62 25.79 6.29
CA GLY A 232 42.85 26.28 6.91
C GLY A 232 42.74 27.74 7.28
#